data_AF-A0A016UP30-F1
#
_entry.id   AF-A0A016UP30-F1
#
_cell.length_a   1.000
_cell.length_b   1.000
_cell.length_c   1.000
_cell.angle_alpha   90.00
_cell.angle_beta   90.00
_cell.angle_gamma   90.00
#
_symmetry.space_group_name_H-M   'P 1'
#
loop_
_entity.id
_entity.type
_entity.pdbx_description
1 polymer ?
#
loop_
_entity_poly.entity_id
_entity_poly.type
_entity_poly.pdbx_seq_one_letter_code
_entity_poly.pdbx_strand_id
1 'polypeptide(L)' 'MSPSPDFCDADPARGIFGTKGRECNVTSQGVDGCQLLCCNRGFERRVFFEADQCNCKFHYCCRVECEPCERRIEKHFCL' A
#
# COMPACT_ATOMS: atom_id res chain seq x y z
N MET A 1 -3.61 24.47 -24.55
CA MET A 1 -3.48 23.63 -23.35
C MET A 1 -3.17 22.23 -23.82
N SER A 2 -2.02 21.66 -23.44
CA SER A 2 -1.72 20.25 -23.70
C SER A 2 -2.52 19.39 -22.73
N PRO A 3 -3.17 18.30 -23.18
CA PRO A 3 -3.83 17.36 -22.30
C PRO A 3 -2.81 16.72 -21.35
N SER A 4 -3.25 16.35 -20.14
CA SER A 4 -2.42 15.58 -19.21
C SER A 4 -1.97 14.28 -19.88
N PRO A 5 -0.69 13.89 -19.74
CA PRO A 5 -0.22 12.63 -20.29
C PRO A 5 -0.83 11.44 -19.54
N ASP A 6 -0.73 10.26 -20.15
CA ASP A 6 -1.03 9.01 -19.46
C ASP A 6 0.10 8.66 -18.49
N PHE A 7 -0.26 8.31 -17.25
CA PHE A 7 0.67 7.97 -16.17
C PHE A 7 0.73 6.47 -15.87
N CYS A 8 -0.05 5.65 -16.60
CA CYS A 8 -0.11 4.22 -16.37
C CYS A 8 1.21 3.53 -16.74
N ASP A 9 1.79 3.88 -17.88
CA ASP A 9 3.07 3.35 -18.37
C ASP A 9 4.25 4.27 -18.07
N ALA A 10 5.43 3.66 -17.94
CA ALA A 10 6.66 4.42 -17.78
C ALA A 10 7.02 5.14 -19.08
N ASP A 11 7.18 6.46 -19.01
CA ASP A 11 7.69 7.31 -20.08
C ASP A 11 8.85 8.15 -19.52
N PRO A 12 10.10 7.63 -19.61
CA PRO A 12 11.28 8.32 -19.08
C PRO A 12 11.53 9.69 -19.73
N ALA A 13 11.12 9.89 -20.99
CA ALA A 13 11.30 11.15 -21.69
C ALA A 13 10.45 12.28 -21.07
N ARG A 14 9.35 11.91 -20.42
CA ARG A 14 8.46 12.82 -19.70
C ARG A 14 8.60 12.72 -18.17
N GLY A 15 9.52 11.89 -17.67
CA GLY A 15 9.70 11.65 -16.23
C GLY A 15 8.55 10.87 -15.57
N ILE A 16 7.80 10.09 -16.35
CA ILE A 16 6.68 9.28 -15.88
C ILE A 16 7.20 7.89 -15.54
N PHE A 17 6.97 7.45 -14.30
CA PHE A 17 7.46 6.15 -13.81
C PHE A 17 6.51 4.97 -14.07
N GLY A 18 5.25 5.25 -14.42
CA GLY A 18 4.20 4.25 -14.50
C GLY A 18 3.62 3.88 -13.12
N THR A 19 2.63 2.97 -13.10
CA THR A 19 1.97 2.53 -11.87
C THR A 19 2.36 1.13 -11.39
N LYS A 20 3.19 0.42 -12.16
CA LYS A 20 3.71 -0.90 -11.82
C LYS A 20 4.45 -0.91 -10.48
N GLY A 21 4.15 -1.90 -9.64
CA GLY A 21 4.77 -2.06 -8.32
C GLY A 21 4.27 -1.09 -7.24
N ARG A 22 3.28 -0.23 -7.54
CA ARG A 22 2.65 0.61 -6.52
C ARG A 22 1.69 -0.22 -5.66
N GLU A 23 1.70 0.04 -4.36
CA GLU A 23 0.70 -0.52 -3.45
C GLU A 23 -0.67 0.10 -3.74
N CYS A 24 -1.71 -0.75 -3.79
CA CYS A 24 -3.08 -0.36 -4.10
C CYS A 24 -4.06 -0.89 -3.05
N ASN A 25 -5.19 -0.19 -2.88
CA ASN A 25 -6.22 -0.60 -1.93
C ASN A 25 -7.37 -1.31 -2.65
N VAL A 26 -7.49 -2.62 -2.44
CA VAL A 26 -8.57 -3.45 -3.03
C VAL A 26 -9.96 -3.13 -2.52
N THR A 27 -10.11 -2.56 -1.33
CA THR A 27 -11.43 -2.20 -0.78
C THR A 27 -11.91 -0.82 -1.23
N SER A 28 -11.00 -0.01 -1.78
CA SER A 28 -11.33 1.31 -2.31
C SER A 28 -11.85 1.21 -3.75
N GLN A 29 -12.95 1.92 -4.02
CA GLN A 29 -13.49 2.08 -5.39
C GLN A 29 -13.02 3.38 -6.05
N GLY A 30 -12.21 4.20 -5.36
CA GLY A 30 -11.73 5.49 -5.83
C GLY A 30 -10.41 5.42 -6.60
N VAL A 31 -9.71 6.56 -6.67
CA VAL A 31 -8.38 6.70 -7.31
C VAL A 31 -7.31 5.81 -6.67
N ASP A 32 -7.44 5.50 -5.39
CA ASP A 32 -6.56 4.58 -4.67
C ASP A 32 -6.96 3.11 -4.84
N GLY A 33 -8.08 2.87 -5.53
CA GLY A 33 -8.57 1.55 -5.85
C GLY A 33 -7.67 0.85 -6.85
N CYS A 34 -7.37 -0.43 -6.61
CA CYS A 34 -6.50 -1.20 -7.50
C CYS A 34 -6.97 -1.22 -8.96
N GLN A 35 -8.28 -1.14 -9.21
CA GLN A 35 -8.80 -1.12 -10.56
C GLN A 35 -8.36 0.12 -11.35
N LEU A 36 -8.45 1.31 -10.73
CA LEU A 36 -8.09 2.56 -11.37
C LEU A 36 -6.58 2.80 -11.29
N LEU A 37 -5.95 2.56 -10.13
CA LEU A 37 -4.53 2.77 -9.92
C LEU A 37 -3.64 1.86 -10.79
N CYS A 38 -4.05 0.61 -10.97
CA CYS A 38 -3.34 -0.33 -11.83
C CYS A 38 -3.86 -0.30 -13.28
N CYS A 39 -4.67 0.70 -13.65
CA CYS A 39 -5.19 0.90 -15.00
C CYS A 39 -5.81 -0.37 -15.62
N ASN A 40 -6.58 -1.11 -14.81
CA ASN A 40 -7.19 -2.40 -15.15
C ASN A 40 -6.23 -3.54 -15.55
N ARG A 41 -4.92 -3.43 -15.29
CA ARG A 41 -3.93 -4.49 -15.58
C ARG A 41 -3.94 -5.64 -14.57
N GLY A 42 -4.62 -5.44 -13.45
CA GLY A 42 -4.59 -6.36 -12.31
C GLY A 42 -3.50 -6.02 -11.29
N PHE A 43 -3.45 -6.82 -10.24
CA PHE A 43 -2.55 -6.63 -9.10
C PHE A 43 -2.19 -7.99 -8.49
N GLU A 44 -0.99 -8.08 -7.92
CA GLU A 44 -0.54 -9.21 -7.13
C GLU A 44 -0.77 -8.96 -5.64
N ARG A 45 -0.92 -10.06 -4.89
CA ARG A 45 -1.11 -10.04 -3.44
C ARG A 45 0.15 -10.58 -2.77
N ARG A 46 0.71 -9.82 -1.84
CA ARG A 46 1.90 -10.18 -1.07
C ARG A 46 1.62 -10.10 0.42
N VAL A 47 2.09 -11.11 1.15
CA VAL A 47 1.91 -11.24 2.60
C VAL A 47 3.21 -10.85 3.29
N PHE A 48 3.12 -9.94 4.24
CA PHE A 48 4.22 -9.46 5.06
C PHE A 48 3.97 -9.80 6.53
N PHE A 49 5.04 -10.02 7.27
CA PHE A 49 5.03 -10.11 8.72
C PHE A 49 5.72 -8.85 9.24
N GLU A 50 4.96 -8.00 9.92
CA GLU A 50 5.48 -6.77 10.52
C GLU A 50 5.51 -6.94 12.04
N ALA A 51 6.60 -6.50 12.67
CA ALA A 51 6.69 -6.47 14.13
C ALA A 51 5.68 -5.45 14.67
N ASP A 52 4.88 -5.88 15.64
CA ASP A 52 3.83 -5.10 16.27
C ASP A 52 3.97 -5.23 17.80
N GLN A 53 3.27 -4.36 18.53
CA GLN A 53 3.22 -4.38 19.99
C GLN A 53 1.82 -4.80 20.44
N CYS A 54 1.72 -6.01 20.98
CA CYS A 54 0.45 -6.60 21.43
C CYS A 54 0.37 -6.63 22.95
N ASN A 55 -0.81 -6.97 23.47
CA ASN A 55 -1.06 -7.22 24.89
C ASN A 55 -0.61 -6.09 25.83
N CYS A 56 -0.70 -4.84 25.34
CA CYS A 56 -0.27 -3.67 26.09
C CYS A 56 -1.06 -3.53 27.41
N LYS A 57 -0.34 -3.52 28.53
CA LYS A 57 -0.90 -3.30 29.87
C LYS A 57 -0.45 -1.94 30.38
N PHE A 58 -1.43 -1.17 30.85
CA PHE A 58 -1.18 0.08 31.52
C PHE A 58 -0.92 -0.17 33.00
N HIS A 59 0.22 0.28 33.50
CA HIS A 59 0.58 0.28 34.91
C HIS A 59 0.36 1.69 35.46
N TYR A 60 -0.62 1.83 36.36
CA TYR A 60 -0.93 3.09 37.01
C TYR A 60 0.32 3.63 37.74
N CYS A 61 0.69 4.89 37.44
CA CYS A 61 1.95 5.54 37.77
C CYS A 61 3.19 4.96 37.03
N CYS A 62 3.57 5.27 35.79
CA CYS A 62 2.93 5.95 34.64
C CYS A 62 3.52 5.29 33.36
N ARG A 63 3.37 3.97 33.19
CA ARG A 63 4.02 3.24 32.09
C ARG A 63 3.09 2.26 31.40
N VAL A 64 3.33 2.07 30.10
CA VAL A 64 2.69 1.03 29.30
C VAL A 64 3.75 -0.01 28.97
N GLU A 65 3.48 -1.27 29.26
CA GLU A 65 4.31 -2.41 28.89
C GLU A 65 3.58 -3.21 27.82
N CYS A 66 4.23 -3.46 26.69
CA CYS A 66 3.69 -4.26 25.59
C CYS A 66 4.62 -5.44 25.27
N GLU A 67 4.08 -6.49 24.71
CA GLU A 67 4.82 -7.67 24.26
C GLU A 67 5.08 -7.56 22.75
N PRO A 68 6.29 -7.90 22.25
CA PRO A 68 6.54 -7.95 20.81
C PRO A 68 5.75 -9.11 20.20
N CYS A 69 5.01 -8.82 19.15
CA CYS A 69 4.25 -9.80 18.38
C CYS A 69 4.49 -9.59 16.88
N GLU A 70 4.10 -10.55 16.05
CA GLU A 70 4.14 -10.41 14.60
C GLU A 70 2.73 -10.33 14.04
N ARG A 71 2.48 -9.29 13.24
CA ARG A 71 1.22 -9.11 12.53
C ARG A 71 1.37 -9.52 11.08
N ARG A 72 0.49 -10.42 10.63
CA ARG A 72 0.35 -10.77 9.21
C ARG A 72 -0.43 -9.67 8.50
N ILE A 73 0.21 -8.99 7.55
CA ILE A 73 -0.38 -7.93 6.73
C ILE A 73 -0.43 -8.38 5.28
N GLU A 74 -1.57 -8.17 4.65
CA GLU A 74 -1.80 -8.48 3.24
C GLU A 74 -1.82 -7.17 2.44
N LYS A 75 -0.85 -7.00 1.54
CA LYS A 75 -0.72 -5.82 0.67
C LYS A 75 -0.88 -6.23 -0.79
N HIS A 76 -1.39 -5.31 -1.60
CA HIS A 76 -1.67 -5.53 -3.02
C HIS A 76 -0.84 -4.58 -3.88
N PHE A 77 -0.23 -5.07 -4.96
CA PHE A 77 0.67 -4.29 -5.81
C PHE A 77 0.30 -4.40 -7.30
N CYS A 78 0.37 -3.31 -8.04
CA CYS A 78 0.09 -3.31 -9.48
C CYS A 78 1.13 -4.08 -10.30
N LEU A 79 0.67 -4.75 -11.37
CA LEU A 79 1.49 -5.59 -12.27
C LEU A 79 2.29 -4.81 -13.33
#